data_AF-A0A3P7IKS0-F1
#
_entry.id   AF-A0A3P7IKS0-F1
#
_cell.length_a   1.000
_cell.length_b   1.000
_cell.length_c   1.000
_cell.angle_alpha   90.00
_cell.angle_beta   90.00
_cell.angle_gamma   90.00
#
_symmetry.space_group_name_H-M   'P 1'
#
loop_
_entity.id
_entity.type
_entity.pdbx_description
1 polymer ?
#
loop_
_entity_poly.entity_id
_entity_poly.type
_entity_poly.pdbx_seq_one_letter_code
_entity_poly.pdbx_strand_id
1 'polypeptide(L)'
;MSLDVGGFASSLDAVLQDAGALQAFREWILLDPSRPADCLALHFAIKGYQTFLSKSDPNTSSMACTLHRKFISQRTGTCSFLPASVRKEMSTRVHSLNSQQPPYPELFDPVQPALRKQLHMLHAQFVASHTFLAFLAQYGSEGSSSSTPQDEIHLPRNPYFAPTSTIMRDYSKKNKGSKTRGYLCDASTSRDNDGSSRGITVDRERHLFKDTEFGVRKVIFKLMEIQ
;
A
#
# COMPACT_ATOMS: atom_id res chain seq x y z
N MET A 1 25.21 -12.17 -11.32
CA MET A 1 25.72 -11.09 -10.44
C MET A 1 25.93 -11.74 -9.08
N SER A 2 27.16 -11.71 -8.54
CA SER A 2 27.44 -12.30 -7.23
C SER A 2 26.75 -11.44 -6.18
N LEU A 3 25.72 -11.96 -5.54
CA LEU A 3 24.95 -11.23 -4.54
C LEU A 3 25.78 -11.15 -3.26
N ASP A 4 26.18 -9.93 -2.90
CA ASP A 4 26.87 -9.65 -1.66
C ASP A 4 25.86 -9.77 -0.50
N VAL A 5 25.78 -10.98 0.04
CA VAL A 5 24.94 -11.33 1.20
C VAL A 5 25.30 -10.46 2.43
N GLY A 6 26.52 -9.92 2.49
CA GLY A 6 26.95 -8.96 3.52
C GLY A 6 26.37 -7.55 3.34
N GLY A 7 25.89 -7.21 2.14
CA GLY A 7 25.32 -5.91 1.82
C GLY A 7 24.02 -5.62 2.57
N PHE A 8 23.16 -6.62 2.78
CA PHE A 8 21.87 -6.42 3.46
C PHE A 8 22.01 -6.10 4.94
N ALA A 9 23.05 -6.62 5.61
CA ALA A 9 23.29 -6.35 7.02
C ALA A 9 23.77 -4.91 7.27
N SER A 10 24.45 -4.32 6.29
CA SER A 10 25.09 -3.00 6.41
C SER A 10 24.32 -1.88 5.69
N SER A 11 23.40 -2.23 4.77
CA SER A 11 22.68 -1.26 3.95
C SER A 11 21.17 -1.49 3.97
N LEU A 12 20.45 -0.54 4.57
CA LEU A 12 18.99 -0.45 4.44
C LEU A 12 18.59 -0.29 2.97
N ASP A 13 19.34 0.49 2.19
CA ASP A 13 19.02 0.71 0.78
C ASP A 13 19.08 -0.59 -0.04
N ALA A 14 20.02 -1.49 0.27
CA ALA A 14 20.08 -2.81 -0.37
C ALA A 14 18.82 -3.64 -0.05
N VAL A 15 18.37 -3.63 1.21
CA VAL A 15 17.14 -4.31 1.62
C VAL A 15 15.90 -3.72 0.95
N LEU A 16 15.83 -2.39 0.78
CA LEU A 16 14.70 -1.72 0.14
C LEU A 16 14.68 -1.85 -1.39
N GLN A 17 15.79 -2.29 -2.01
CA GLN A 17 15.91 -2.47 -3.46
C GLN A 17 15.76 -3.93 -3.90
N ASP A 18 16.02 -4.89 -3.02
CA ASP A 18 15.84 -6.33 -3.30
C ASP A 18 14.45 -6.80 -2.89
N ALA A 19 13.73 -7.44 -3.81
CA ALA A 19 12.35 -7.90 -3.60
C ALA A 19 12.23 -8.91 -2.44
N GLY A 20 13.16 -9.87 -2.37
CA GLY A 20 13.14 -10.93 -1.35
C GLY A 20 13.47 -10.38 0.04
N ALA A 21 14.51 -9.55 0.14
CA ALA A 21 14.91 -8.89 1.37
C ALA A 21 13.82 -7.94 1.87
N LEU A 22 13.21 -7.16 0.99
CA LEU A 22 12.10 -6.27 1.33
C LEU A 22 10.89 -7.05 1.84
N GLN A 23 10.55 -8.17 1.20
CA GLN A 23 9.44 -9.02 1.63
C GLN A 23 9.71 -9.59 3.03
N ALA A 24 10.89 -10.15 3.28
CA ALA A 24 11.28 -10.64 4.59
C ALA A 24 11.25 -9.53 5.66
N PHE A 25 11.71 -8.32 5.32
CA PHE A 25 11.69 -7.18 6.23
C PHE A 25 10.27 -6.71 6.55
N ARG A 26 9.39 -6.68 5.55
CA ARG A 26 7.97 -6.33 5.71
C ARG A 26 7.24 -7.35 6.56
N GLU A 27 7.38 -8.64 6.25
CA GLU A 27 6.79 -9.71 7.04
C GLU A 27 7.28 -9.66 8.47
N TRP A 28 8.60 -9.50 8.65
CA TRP A 28 9.19 -9.31 9.96
C TRP A 28 8.47 -8.19 10.69
N ILE A 29 8.36 -6.97 10.15
CA ILE A 29 7.65 -5.84 10.79
C ILE A 29 6.21 -6.20 11.18
N LEU A 30 5.47 -6.89 10.32
CA LEU A 30 4.07 -7.25 10.55
C LEU A 30 3.85 -8.28 11.68
N LEU A 31 4.88 -9.03 12.07
CA LEU A 31 4.79 -10.01 13.17
C LEU A 31 4.55 -9.36 14.56
N ASP A 32 4.79 -8.06 14.71
CA ASP A 32 4.60 -7.36 15.99
C ASP A 32 3.93 -6.00 15.72
N PRO A 33 2.68 -5.82 16.17
CA PRO A 33 1.91 -4.60 15.93
C PRO A 33 2.49 -3.35 16.63
N SER A 34 3.43 -3.51 17.56
CA SER A 34 4.13 -2.39 18.20
C SER A 34 5.10 -1.67 17.23
N ARG A 35 5.52 -2.34 16.16
CA ARG A 35 6.43 -1.75 15.17
C ARG A 35 5.66 -0.87 14.17
N PRO A 36 6.21 0.30 13.80
CA PRO A 36 5.49 1.24 12.95
C PRO A 36 5.54 0.82 11.47
N ALA A 37 4.69 -0.13 11.07
CA ALA A 37 4.62 -0.65 9.70
C ALA A 37 4.38 0.44 8.63
N ASP A 38 3.67 1.51 9.00
CA ASP A 38 3.38 2.62 8.10
C ASP A 38 4.62 3.43 7.68
N CYS A 39 5.78 3.27 8.34
CA CYS A 39 7.00 3.94 7.89
C CYS A 39 7.44 3.43 6.50
N LEU A 40 7.33 2.12 6.22
CA LEU A 40 7.61 1.56 4.89
C LEU A 40 6.61 2.08 3.85
N ALA A 41 5.32 2.06 4.20
CA ALA A 41 4.27 2.55 3.31
C ALA A 41 4.48 4.03 2.96
N LEU A 42 4.88 4.87 3.93
CA LEU A 42 5.20 6.27 3.70
C LEU A 42 6.44 6.44 2.81
N HIS A 43 7.49 5.65 3.01
CA HIS A 43 8.69 5.69 2.16
C HIS A 43 8.37 5.46 0.69
N PHE A 44 7.67 4.38 0.37
CA PHE A 44 7.30 4.07 -1.01
C PHE A 44 6.26 5.04 -1.57
N ALA A 45 5.35 5.55 -0.74
CA ALA A 45 4.42 6.58 -1.16
C ALA A 45 5.14 7.87 -1.60
N ILE A 46 6.18 8.30 -0.88
CA ILE A 46 6.98 9.47 -1.26
C ILE A 46 7.75 9.22 -2.57
N LYS A 47 8.32 8.02 -2.77
CA LYS A 47 8.94 7.64 -4.06
C LYS A 47 7.91 7.65 -5.21
N GLY A 48 6.69 7.19 -4.93
CA GLY A 48 5.57 7.27 -5.87
C GLY A 48 5.22 8.71 -6.23
N TYR A 49 5.19 9.61 -5.24
CA TYR A 49 4.97 11.04 -5.47
C TYR A 49 6.03 11.64 -6.40
N GLN A 50 7.31 11.33 -6.18
CA GLN A 50 8.39 11.77 -7.06
C GLN A 50 8.22 11.27 -8.50
N THR A 51 7.73 10.03 -8.66
CA THR A 51 7.45 9.44 -9.98
C THR A 51 6.27 10.12 -10.68
N PHE A 52 5.23 10.51 -9.93
CA PHE A 52 4.10 11.26 -10.46
C PHE A 52 4.53 12.66 -10.89
N LEU A 53 5.36 13.31 -10.07
CA LEU A 53 5.91 14.62 -10.36
C LEU A 53 6.80 14.61 -11.62
N SER A 54 7.67 13.61 -11.79
CA SER A 54 8.52 13.50 -12.97
C SER A 54 7.73 13.28 -14.27
N LYS A 55 6.51 12.75 -14.16
CA LYS A 55 5.60 12.51 -15.29
C LYS A 55 4.62 13.66 -15.52
N SER A 56 4.71 14.73 -14.71
CA SER A 56 3.74 15.82 -14.70
C SER A 56 2.29 15.33 -14.55
N ASP A 57 2.08 14.30 -13.73
CA ASP A 57 0.76 13.69 -13.56
C ASP A 57 -0.19 14.70 -12.89
N PRO A 58 -1.39 14.95 -13.47
CA PRO A 58 -2.34 15.92 -12.91
C PRO A 58 -2.84 15.53 -11.50
N ASN A 59 -2.70 14.26 -11.11
CA ASN A 59 -3.09 13.77 -9.78
C ASN A 59 -2.03 14.00 -8.70
N THR A 60 -0.87 14.58 -9.03
CA THR A 60 0.26 14.76 -8.09
C THR A 60 -0.15 15.55 -6.83
N SER A 61 -0.95 16.62 -6.98
CA SER A 61 -1.48 17.40 -5.84
C SER A 61 -2.41 16.56 -4.97
N SER A 62 -3.31 15.78 -5.58
CA SER A 62 -4.25 14.91 -4.88
C SER A 62 -3.51 13.79 -4.11
N MET A 63 -2.46 13.25 -4.72
CA MET A 63 -1.57 12.29 -4.06
C MET A 63 -0.90 12.92 -2.84
N ALA A 64 -0.34 14.13 -2.96
CA ALA A 64 0.27 14.83 -1.83
C ALA A 64 -0.70 15.03 -0.64
N CYS A 65 -1.93 15.48 -0.93
CA CYS A 65 -3.00 15.61 0.07
C CYS A 65 -3.35 14.28 0.72
N THR A 66 -3.40 13.20 -0.06
CA THR A 66 -3.70 11.85 0.44
C THR A 66 -2.60 11.32 1.36
N LEU A 67 -1.33 11.49 0.97
CA LEU A 67 -0.17 11.12 1.78
C LEU A 67 -0.17 11.87 3.11
N HIS A 68 -0.43 13.18 3.07
CA HIS A 68 -0.55 13.99 4.28
C HIS A 68 -1.66 13.46 5.19
N ARG A 69 -2.88 13.32 4.68
CA ARG A 69 -4.03 12.87 5.47
C ARG A 69 -3.80 11.49 6.11
N LYS A 70 -3.25 10.55 5.35
CA LYS A 70 -3.09 9.15 5.77
C LYS A 70 -1.94 8.95 6.74
N PHE A 71 -0.78 9.57 6.49
CA PHE A 71 0.45 9.23 7.21
C PHE A 71 0.94 10.34 8.15
N ILE A 72 0.81 11.62 7.75
CA ILE A 72 1.55 12.72 8.38
C ILE A 72 0.68 13.60 9.27
N SER A 73 -0.58 13.85 8.89
CA SER A 73 -1.53 14.74 9.55
C SER A 73 -1.55 14.55 11.07
N GLN A 74 -1.57 15.64 11.84
CA GLN A 74 -1.63 15.56 13.30
C GLN A 74 -2.86 14.82 13.82
N ARG A 75 -4.00 14.91 13.12
CA ARG A 75 -5.29 14.34 13.56
C ARG A 75 -5.52 12.90 13.10
N THR A 76 -5.03 12.57 11.91
CA THR A 76 -5.39 11.33 11.21
C THR A 76 -4.18 10.51 10.76
N GLY A 77 -2.98 11.09 10.81
CA GLY A 77 -1.77 10.48 10.26
C GLY A 77 -1.23 9.39 11.16
N THR A 78 -1.00 8.21 10.58
CA THR A 78 -0.60 7.01 11.31
C THR A 78 0.88 6.95 11.70
N CYS A 79 1.77 7.75 11.09
CA CYS A 79 3.21 7.73 11.38
C CYS A 79 3.57 8.48 12.66
N SER A 80 3.19 7.94 13.83
CA SER A 80 3.36 8.54 15.18
C SER A 80 4.78 8.99 15.51
N PHE A 81 5.80 8.37 14.91
CA PHE A 81 7.22 8.74 15.07
C PHE A 81 7.58 10.13 14.51
N LEU A 82 6.72 10.75 13.69
CA LEU A 82 6.95 12.09 13.14
C LEU A 82 6.74 13.18 14.20
N PRO A 83 7.73 14.08 14.44
CA PRO A 83 7.60 15.19 15.38
C PRO A 83 6.43 16.12 15.06
N ALA A 84 5.80 16.69 16.09
CA ALA A 84 4.67 17.61 15.92
C ALA A 84 5.01 18.85 15.06
N SER A 85 6.25 19.35 15.16
CA SER A 85 6.77 20.44 14.32
C SER A 85 6.75 20.09 12.84
N VAL A 86 7.29 18.91 12.48
CA VAL A 86 7.28 18.38 11.11
C VAL A 86 5.86 18.21 10.59
N ARG A 87 4.95 17.66 11.40
CA ARG A 87 3.54 17.48 11.01
C ARG A 87 2.83 18.82 10.77
N LYS A 88 3.15 19.85 11.58
CA LYS A 88 2.60 21.20 11.42
C LYS A 88 3.11 21.83 10.12
N GLU A 89 4.42 21.78 9.89
CA GLU A 89 5.05 22.30 8.67
C GLU A 89 4.49 21.61 7.41
N MET A 90 4.40 20.28 7.42
CA MET A 90 3.81 19.52 6.31
C MET A 90 2.36 19.89 6.05
N SER A 91 1.60 20.22 7.09
CA SER A 91 0.24 20.73 6.93
C SER A 91 0.27 22.06 6.19
N THR A 92 1.11 23.01 6.60
CA THR A 92 1.25 24.29 5.88
C THR A 92 1.60 24.07 4.41
N ARG A 93 2.64 23.27 4.11
CA ARG A 93 3.09 23.03 2.73
C ARG A 93 2.00 22.42 1.84
N VAL A 94 1.26 21.44 2.33
CA VAL A 94 0.23 20.74 1.55
C VAL A 94 -1.02 21.61 1.35
N HIS A 95 -1.42 22.42 2.34
CA HIS A 95 -2.56 23.32 2.17
C HIS A 95 -2.23 24.53 1.28
N SER A 96 -0.95 24.86 1.09
CA SER A 96 -0.52 25.88 0.13
C SER A 96 -0.56 25.40 -1.32
N LEU A 97 -0.69 24.09 -1.58
CA LEU A 97 -0.82 23.57 -2.94
C LEU A 97 -2.12 24.08 -3.57
N ASN A 98 -2.00 24.79 -4.69
CA ASN A 98 -3.14 25.30 -5.45
C ASN A 98 -2.74 25.45 -6.93
N SER A 99 -3.63 26.00 -7.76
CA SER A 99 -3.37 26.19 -9.20
C SER A 99 -2.17 27.10 -9.50
N GLN A 100 -1.80 28.00 -8.57
CA GLN A 100 -0.66 28.90 -8.68
C GLN A 100 0.63 28.31 -8.08
N GLN A 101 0.51 27.36 -7.16
CA GLN A 101 1.64 26.72 -6.50
C GLN A 101 1.57 25.20 -6.70
N PRO A 102 2.10 24.69 -7.83
CA PRO A 102 2.04 23.28 -8.15
C PRO A 102 2.91 22.44 -7.18
N PRO A 103 2.70 21.12 -7.14
CA PRO A 103 3.56 20.21 -6.40
C PRO A 103 5.02 20.35 -6.83
N TYR A 104 5.94 20.24 -5.87
CA TYR A 104 7.38 20.40 -6.08
C TYR A 104 8.17 19.25 -5.40
N PRO A 105 9.41 18.96 -5.84
CA PRO A 105 10.14 17.78 -5.39
C PRO A 105 10.39 17.74 -3.87
N GLU A 106 10.67 18.91 -3.28
CA GLU A 106 11.08 19.11 -1.89
C GLU A 106 9.88 19.14 -0.92
N LEU A 107 8.66 18.88 -1.41
CA LEU A 107 7.44 18.98 -0.61
C LEU A 107 7.51 18.16 0.69
N PHE A 108 8.11 16.96 0.61
CA PHE A 108 8.22 16.02 1.73
C PHE A 108 9.56 16.04 2.46
N ASP A 109 10.47 16.98 2.15
CA ASP A 109 11.79 17.07 2.78
C ASP A 109 11.77 17.09 4.32
N PRO A 110 10.83 17.79 5.00
CA PRO A 110 10.77 17.81 6.46
C PRO A 110 10.54 16.42 7.09
N VAL A 111 9.94 15.50 6.34
CA VAL A 111 9.63 14.14 6.79
C VAL A 111 10.85 13.24 6.72
N GLN A 112 11.77 13.51 5.79
CA GLN A 112 12.89 12.62 5.45
C GLN A 112 13.80 12.27 6.63
N PRO A 113 14.20 13.21 7.51
CA PRO A 113 15.11 12.87 8.62
C PRO A 113 14.48 11.88 9.61
N ALA A 114 13.23 12.11 10.01
CA ALA A 114 12.52 11.25 10.95
C ALA A 114 12.20 9.88 10.35
N LEU A 115 11.81 9.85 9.07
CA LEU A 115 11.53 8.62 8.34
C LEU A 115 12.78 7.74 8.20
N ARG A 116 13.90 8.32 7.76
CA ARG A 116 15.17 7.59 7.63
C ARG A 116 15.64 7.04 8.98
N LYS A 117 15.58 7.85 10.04
CA LYS A 117 15.91 7.40 11.40
C LYS A 117 15.08 6.18 11.82
N GLN A 118 13.76 6.23 11.58
CA GLN A 118 12.85 5.14 11.93
C GLN A 118 13.14 3.86 11.14
N LEU A 119 13.40 3.97 9.83
CA LEU A 119 13.73 2.82 8.98
C LEU A 119 15.07 2.19 9.38
N HIS A 120 16.10 2.99 9.67
CA HIS A 120 17.38 2.46 10.13
C HIS A 120 17.28 1.74 11.48
N MET A 121 16.47 2.27 12.41
CA MET A 121 16.23 1.60 13.68
C MET A 121 15.55 0.23 13.50
N LEU A 122 14.56 0.14 12.61
CA LEU A 122 13.91 -1.12 12.27
C LEU A 122 14.87 -2.08 11.55
N HIS A 123 15.68 -1.56 10.63
CA HIS A 123 16.69 -2.37 9.94
C HIS A 123 17.71 -2.97 10.91
N ALA A 124 18.23 -2.19 11.86
CA ALA A 124 19.13 -2.72 12.88
C ALA A 124 18.50 -3.85 13.70
N GLN A 125 17.22 -3.71 14.07
CA GLN A 125 16.47 -4.74 14.77
C GLN A 125 16.19 -5.97 13.89
N PHE A 126 15.90 -5.76 12.61
CA PHE A 126 15.68 -6.83 11.64
C PHE A 126 16.95 -7.65 11.46
N VAL A 127 18.10 -7.02 11.24
CA VAL A 127 19.39 -7.68 11.06
C VAL A 127 19.78 -8.51 12.29
N ALA A 128 19.38 -8.08 13.49
CA ALA A 128 19.59 -8.84 14.73
C ALA A 128 18.56 -9.97 14.97
N SER A 129 17.56 -10.13 14.09
CA SER A 129 16.46 -11.07 14.28
C SER A 129 16.71 -12.44 13.65
N HIS A 130 16.01 -13.45 14.17
CA HIS A 130 15.99 -14.80 13.58
C HIS A 130 15.40 -14.81 12.17
N THR A 131 14.47 -13.90 11.85
CA THR A 131 13.88 -13.79 10.50
C THR A 131 14.93 -13.41 9.47
N PHE A 132 15.86 -12.52 9.83
CA PHE A 132 16.96 -12.17 8.93
C PHE A 132 17.93 -13.34 8.73
N LEU A 133 18.30 -14.08 9.79
CA LEU A 133 19.14 -15.27 9.66
C LEU A 133 18.48 -16.35 8.78
N ALA A 134 17.18 -16.58 8.96
CA ALA A 134 16.41 -17.52 8.14
C ALA A 134 16.36 -17.06 6.67
N PHE A 135 16.16 -15.77 6.43
CA PHE A 135 16.23 -15.19 5.10
C PHE A 135 17.60 -15.43 4.46
N LEU A 136 18.71 -15.15 5.14
CA LEU A 136 20.06 -15.37 4.59
C LEU A 136 20.32 -16.85 4.26
N ALA A 137 19.86 -17.77 5.10
CA ALA A 137 20.01 -19.21 4.86
C ALA A 137 19.25 -19.67 3.60
N GLN A 138 18.05 -19.12 3.37
CA GLN A 138 17.26 -19.40 2.17
C GLN A 138 17.86 -18.75 0.92
N TYR A 139 18.24 -17.47 1.03
CA TYR A 139 18.79 -16.68 -0.08
C TYR A 139 20.12 -17.24 -0.61
N GLY A 140 20.95 -17.85 0.26
CA GLY A 140 22.17 -18.55 -0.15
C GLY A 140 21.94 -19.94 -0.76
N SER A 141 20.77 -20.54 -0.55
CA SER A 141 20.46 -21.90 -0.99
C SER A 141 19.85 -21.98 -2.40
N GLU A 142 19.29 -20.88 -2.93
CA GLU A 142 18.59 -20.88 -4.23
C GLU A 142 19.51 -21.07 -5.44
N GLY A 143 20.84 -21.08 -5.24
CA GLY A 143 21.84 -21.38 -6.27
C GLY A 143 22.23 -22.86 -6.41
N SER A 144 21.74 -23.76 -5.54
CA SER A 144 22.18 -25.16 -5.51
C SER A 144 21.09 -26.15 -5.95
N SER A 145 20.51 -25.91 -7.13
CA SER A 145 19.90 -27.00 -7.90
C SER A 145 21.01 -27.75 -8.65
N SER A 146 21.78 -28.57 -7.93
CA SER A 146 22.50 -29.66 -8.60
C SER A 146 21.45 -30.67 -9.01
N SER A 147 21.11 -30.66 -10.30
CA SER A 147 20.56 -31.79 -11.01
C SER A 147 21.37 -33.05 -10.66
N THR A 148 20.82 -33.93 -9.84
CA THR A 148 21.18 -35.35 -9.90
C THR A 148 20.20 -36.02 -10.87
N PRO A 149 20.63 -36.39 -12.08
CA PRO A 149 19.98 -37.49 -12.77
C PRO A 149 20.42 -38.75 -12.02
N GLN A 150 19.54 -39.32 -11.20
CA GLN A 150 19.69 -40.73 -10.83
C GLN A 150 19.01 -41.54 -11.92
N ASP A 151 19.87 -42.03 -12.81
CA ASP A 151 19.59 -43.09 -13.75
C ASP A 151 19.32 -44.42 -13.02
N GLU A 152 18.60 -45.27 -13.73
CA GLU A 152 17.86 -46.46 -13.32
C GLU A 152 18.62 -47.53 -12.54
N ILE A 153 17.96 -48.14 -11.53
CA ILE A 153 18.04 -49.60 -11.31
C ILE A 153 16.63 -50.17 -11.07
N HIS A 154 16.24 -51.02 -12.01
CA HIS A 154 15.04 -51.83 -12.10
C HIS A 154 14.78 -52.70 -10.86
N LEU A 155 13.49 -52.95 -10.54
CA LEU A 155 12.91 -54.23 -10.08
C LEU A 155 11.36 -54.13 -10.08
N PRO A 156 10.63 -55.26 -10.16
CA PRO A 156 9.40 -55.38 -10.93
C PRO A 156 8.13 -55.11 -10.12
N ARG A 157 7.22 -54.40 -10.79
CA ARG A 157 5.85 -54.16 -10.38
C ARG A 157 5.00 -55.38 -10.77
N ASN A 158 4.47 -56.10 -9.79
CA ASN A 158 3.41 -57.11 -9.95
C ASN A 158 2.23 -56.75 -9.02
N PRO A 159 1.00 -57.26 -9.23
CA PRO A 159 -0.16 -56.42 -9.55
C PRO A 159 -1.32 -56.61 -8.57
N TYR A 160 -2.45 -55.98 -8.91
CA TYR A 160 -3.81 -56.20 -8.44
C TYR A 160 -4.27 -55.49 -7.15
N PHE A 161 -5.12 -54.47 -7.35
CA PHE A 161 -6.57 -54.41 -7.07
C PHE A 161 -6.90 -52.93 -6.74
N ALA A 162 -7.95 -52.27 -7.19
CA ALA A 162 -8.95 -52.36 -8.25
C ALA A 162 -9.63 -50.96 -8.29
N PRO A 163 -10.26 -50.54 -9.39
CA PRO A 163 -11.01 -49.29 -9.45
C PRO A 163 -12.49 -49.52 -9.10
N THR A 164 -13.11 -48.64 -8.31
CA THR A 164 -14.57 -48.61 -8.16
C THR A 164 -15.13 -47.20 -8.30
N SER A 165 -15.56 -46.96 -9.53
CA SER A 165 -16.69 -46.20 -10.06
C SER A 165 -17.71 -45.51 -9.12
N THR A 166 -18.19 -44.35 -9.62
CA THR A 166 -19.54 -43.72 -9.56
C THR A 166 -20.07 -43.30 -8.16
N ILE A 167 -20.94 -42.30 -7.97
CA ILE A 167 -22.17 -41.91 -8.66
C ILE A 167 -22.52 -40.44 -8.31
N MET A 168 -23.25 -39.79 -9.21
CA MET A 168 -24.00 -38.52 -9.18
C MET A 168 -24.56 -38.03 -7.82
N ARG A 169 -24.72 -36.70 -7.66
CA ARG A 169 -26.05 -36.11 -7.42
C ARG A 169 -26.13 -34.60 -7.71
N ASP A 170 -27.27 -34.29 -8.30
CA ASP A 170 -27.76 -33.04 -8.87
C ASP A 170 -28.51 -32.11 -7.88
N TYR A 171 -28.82 -30.91 -8.40
CA TYR A 171 -29.98 -30.03 -8.12
C TYR A 171 -30.19 -29.41 -6.73
N SER A 172 -30.27 -28.07 -6.70
CA SER A 172 -31.44 -27.27 -6.21
C SER A 172 -31.05 -25.78 -6.05
N LYS A 173 -31.61 -24.86 -6.83
CA LYS A 173 -32.96 -24.23 -6.76
C LYS A 173 -32.97 -22.93 -5.93
N LYS A 174 -33.56 -21.89 -6.56
CA LYS A 174 -34.40 -20.81 -5.99
C LYS A 174 -33.65 -19.74 -5.18
N ASN A 175 -34.02 -18.47 -5.13
CA ASN A 175 -35.13 -17.66 -5.64
C ASN A 175 -34.64 -16.19 -5.54
N LYS A 176 -34.87 -15.31 -6.52
CA LYS A 176 -36.04 -14.44 -6.65
C LYS A 176 -36.33 -13.60 -5.39
N GLY A 177 -36.08 -12.29 -5.49
CA GLY A 177 -36.36 -11.32 -4.43
C GLY A 177 -36.39 -9.87 -4.94
N SER A 178 -37.18 -9.60 -5.98
CA SER A 178 -37.59 -8.24 -6.35
C SER A 178 -38.54 -7.71 -5.27
N LYS A 179 -38.21 -6.57 -4.64
CA LYS A 179 -39.20 -5.76 -3.93
C LYS A 179 -39.05 -4.29 -4.31
N THR A 180 -39.86 -3.92 -5.29
CA THR A 180 -40.44 -2.60 -5.46
C THR A 180 -41.22 -2.24 -4.20
N ARG A 181 -40.96 -1.07 -3.61
CA ARG A 181 -41.95 -0.38 -2.77
C ARG A 181 -41.74 1.11 -2.95
N GLY A 182 -42.69 1.73 -3.64
CA GLY A 182 -42.74 3.18 -3.80
C GLY A 182 -43.07 3.88 -2.49
N TYR A 183 -42.74 5.17 -2.45
CA TYR A 183 -43.58 6.15 -1.82
C TYR A 183 -43.61 7.40 -2.71
N LEU A 184 -44.83 7.69 -3.14
CA LEU A 184 -45.29 8.92 -3.73
C LEU A 184 -45.50 9.90 -2.58
N CYS A 185 -44.89 11.08 -2.64
CA CYS A 185 -45.31 12.23 -1.82
C CYS A 185 -45.31 13.45 -2.73
N ASP A 186 -46.49 13.71 -3.29
CA ASP A 186 -46.92 15.03 -3.73
C ASP A 186 -47.24 15.87 -2.49
N ALA A 187 -46.69 17.08 -2.40
CA ALA A 187 -47.24 18.16 -1.60
C ALA A 187 -46.66 19.50 -2.09
N SER A 188 -47.42 20.16 -2.95
CA SER A 188 -47.28 21.58 -3.26
C SER A 188 -47.89 22.44 -2.14
N THR A 189 -47.26 23.56 -1.81
CA THR A 189 -47.83 24.90 -1.50
C THR A 189 -46.69 25.77 -0.94
N SER A 190 -46.21 26.75 -1.70
CA SER A 190 -46.66 28.15 -1.67
C SER A 190 -46.39 28.85 -0.34
N ARG A 191 -45.31 29.63 -0.30
CA ARG A 191 -45.23 30.92 0.40
C ARG A 191 -44.19 31.81 -0.29
N ASP A 192 -44.66 32.90 -0.86
CA ASP A 192 -43.88 34.03 -1.33
C ASP A 192 -43.11 34.65 -0.15
N ASN A 193 -41.82 34.91 -0.33
CA ASN A 193 -41.09 35.86 0.49
C ASN A 193 -40.07 36.58 -0.39
N ASP A 194 -40.42 37.81 -0.75
CA ASP A 194 -39.58 38.75 -1.49
C ASP A 194 -38.62 39.44 -0.50
N GLY A 195 -37.36 39.63 -0.89
CA GLY A 195 -36.39 40.33 -0.04
C GLY A 195 -34.94 39.88 -0.15
N SER A 196 -34.33 40.14 -1.31
CA SER A 196 -32.92 40.56 -1.47
C SER A 196 -31.87 39.97 -0.50
N SER A 197 -31.12 38.96 -0.96
CA SER A 197 -29.68 38.84 -0.64
C SER A 197 -28.97 37.87 -1.60
N ARG A 198 -28.06 38.45 -2.37
CA ARG A 198 -26.98 37.89 -3.19
C ARG A 198 -26.80 36.37 -3.13
N GLY A 199 -27.02 35.73 -4.29
CA GLY A 199 -26.81 34.31 -4.51
C GLY A 199 -25.37 33.88 -4.27
N ILE A 200 -25.21 32.88 -3.41
CA ILE A 200 -24.04 32.02 -3.36
C ILE A 200 -24.51 30.66 -3.90
N THR A 201 -24.23 30.42 -5.18
CA THR A 201 -24.25 29.09 -5.79
C THR A 201 -23.14 28.26 -5.14
N VAL A 202 -23.44 27.57 -4.03
CA VAL A 202 -22.60 26.48 -3.53
C VAL A 202 -22.94 25.23 -4.33
N ASP A 203 -22.43 25.18 -5.56
CA ASP A 203 -22.57 24.07 -6.49
C ASP A 203 -21.50 23.00 -6.16
N ARG A 204 -21.97 21.85 -5.66
CA ARG A 204 -21.64 20.51 -6.17
C ARG A 204 -20.16 20.11 -6.36
N GLU A 205 -19.38 19.96 -5.29
CA GLU A 205 -18.06 19.26 -5.37
C GLU A 205 -17.75 18.27 -4.22
N ARG A 206 -18.75 17.75 -3.48
CA ARG A 206 -18.47 16.78 -2.40
C ARG A 206 -18.43 15.30 -2.83
N HIS A 207 -18.50 14.99 -4.12
CA HIS A 207 -18.56 13.60 -4.60
C HIS A 207 -17.34 13.13 -5.43
N LEU A 208 -16.39 14.01 -5.81
CA LEU A 208 -15.25 13.60 -6.64
C LEU A 208 -14.09 12.91 -5.88
N PHE A 209 -14.03 13.01 -4.56
CA PHE A 209 -12.88 12.50 -3.79
C PHE A 209 -12.91 11.00 -3.47
N LYS A 210 -14.02 10.29 -3.78
CA LYS A 210 -14.10 8.84 -3.50
C LYS A 210 -13.36 7.99 -4.52
N ASP A 211 -13.27 8.41 -5.78
CA ASP A 211 -12.66 7.61 -6.85
C ASP A 211 -11.12 7.73 -6.86
N THR A 212 -10.57 8.88 -6.47
CA THR A 212 -9.10 9.06 -6.40
C THR A 212 -8.47 8.22 -5.29
N GLU A 213 -9.21 7.95 -4.20
CA GLU A 213 -8.70 7.15 -3.09
C GLU A 213 -8.45 5.68 -3.49
N PHE A 214 -9.27 5.13 -4.40
CA PHE A 214 -9.05 3.80 -4.98
C PHE A 214 -7.88 3.76 -5.96
N GLY A 215 -7.69 4.82 -6.75
CA GLY A 215 -6.54 4.98 -7.66
C GLY A 215 -5.22 5.04 -6.91
N VAL A 216 -5.12 5.87 -5.86
CA VAL A 216 -3.91 6.00 -5.04
C VAL A 216 -3.63 4.73 -4.24
N ARG A 217 -4.66 4.04 -3.72
CA ARG A 217 -4.46 2.72 -3.10
C ARG A 217 -3.93 1.71 -4.10
N LYS A 218 -4.53 1.60 -5.29
CA LYS A 218 -4.02 0.71 -6.36
C LYS A 218 -2.60 1.07 -6.78
N VAL A 219 -2.23 2.35 -6.83
CA VAL A 219 -0.87 2.77 -7.20
C VAL A 219 0.12 2.50 -6.07
N ILE A 220 -0.23 2.74 -4.81
CA ILE A 220 0.62 2.35 -3.67
C ILE A 220 0.79 0.83 -3.64
N PHE A 221 -0.29 0.06 -3.78
CA PHE A 221 -0.22 -1.40 -3.88
C PHE A 221 0.59 -1.86 -5.10
N LYS A 222 0.39 -1.25 -6.27
CA LYS A 222 1.09 -1.60 -7.51
C LYS A 222 2.56 -1.17 -7.51
N LEU A 223 2.92 -0.07 -6.85
CA LEU A 223 4.32 0.29 -6.60
C LEU A 223 4.97 -0.64 -5.56
N MET A 224 4.18 -1.18 -4.63
CA MET A 224 4.61 -2.22 -3.68
C MET A 224 4.64 -3.64 -4.29
N GLU A 225 4.16 -3.83 -5.54
CA GLU A 225 4.05 -5.13 -6.22
C GLU A 225 4.93 -5.19 -7.49
N ILE A 226 5.59 -4.09 -7.89
CA ILE A 226 6.45 -3.98 -9.09
C ILE A 226 7.97 -3.98 -8.76
N GLN A 227 8.36 -4.05 -7.48
CA GLN A 227 9.77 -4.26 -7.12
C GLN A 227 10.01 -5.74 -6.83
#